data_AF-A0A7S3G0U5-F1
#
_entry.id   AF-A0A7S3G0U5-F1
#
_cell.length_a   1.000
_cell.length_b   1.000
_cell.length_c   1.000
_cell.angle_alpha   90.00
_cell.angle_beta   90.00
_cell.angle_gamma   90.00
#
_symmetry.space_group_name_H-M   'P 1'
#
loop_
_entity.id
_entity.type
_entity.pdbx_description
1 polymer ?
#
loop_
_entity_poly.entity_id
_entity_poly.type
_entity_poly.pdbx_seq_one_letter_code
_entity_poly.pdbx_strand_id
1 'polypeptide(L)'
;MHTAEIFRDFRNNLPDARGDPDLDSIEKIGKMGQYQVDDEQLNESGCSEGQRQDQNYNRLMPREFLKRIPGVNSHNIQKIMARVKNVVELVSLSEPQLKEIVGARDAPQIFKFLNTRVKL
;
A
#
# COMPACT_ATOMS: atom_id res chain seq x y z
N MET A 1 1.49 39.28 -16.78
CA MET A 1 1.09 38.80 -15.44
C MET A 1 -0.40 38.50 -15.42
N HIS A 2 -0.90 37.55 -16.22
CA HIS A 2 -2.36 37.41 -16.40
C HIS A 2 -3.01 36.36 -15.48
N THR A 3 -2.30 35.29 -15.16
CA THR A 3 -2.83 34.17 -14.37
C THR A 3 -3.18 34.55 -12.94
N ALA A 4 -2.35 35.36 -12.27
CA ALA A 4 -2.59 35.79 -10.90
C ALA A 4 -3.84 36.68 -10.76
N GLU A 5 -4.13 37.50 -11.77
CA GLU A 5 -5.31 38.37 -11.81
C GLU A 5 -6.59 37.54 -11.95
N ILE A 6 -6.59 36.55 -12.84
CA ILE A 6 -7.73 35.63 -13.05
C ILE A 6 -8.09 34.90 -11.75
N PHE A 7 -7.11 34.34 -11.04
CA PHE A 7 -7.40 33.62 -9.79
C PHE A 7 -7.88 34.54 -8.66
N ARG A 8 -7.39 35.78 -8.62
CA ARG A 8 -7.85 36.79 -7.65
C ARG A 8 -9.30 37.19 -7.93
N ASP A 9 -9.64 37.45 -9.19
CA ASP A 9 -11.00 37.80 -9.59
C ASP A 9 -11.97 36.62 -9.38
N PHE A 10 -11.53 35.39 -9.64
CA PHE A 10 -12.32 34.19 -9.37
C PHE A 10 -12.60 34.00 -7.87
N ARG A 11 -11.59 34.19 -7.01
CA ARG A 11 -11.76 34.13 -5.55
C ARG A 11 -12.76 35.18 -5.04
N ASN A 12 -12.70 36.40 -5.58
CA ASN A 12 -13.56 37.51 -5.16
C ASN A 12 -15.03 37.34 -5.57
N ASN A 13 -15.29 36.63 -6.67
CA ASN A 13 -16.64 36.43 -7.20
C ASN A 13 -17.34 35.17 -6.66
N LEU A 14 -16.67 34.35 -5.83
CA LEU A 14 -17.28 33.16 -5.23
C LEU A 14 -17.89 33.52 -3.86
N PRO A 15 -19.22 33.37 -3.67
CA PRO A 15 -19.91 33.85 -2.46
C PRO A 15 -19.46 33.17 -1.16
N ASP A 16 -19.01 31.92 -1.21
CA ASP A 16 -18.63 31.10 -0.04
C ASP A 16 -17.12 30.90 0.17
N ALA A 17 -16.25 31.36 -0.75
CA ALA A 17 -14.79 31.13 -0.68
C ALA A 17 -14.00 32.32 -0.12
N ARG A 18 -14.64 33.14 0.74
CA ARG A 18 -14.03 34.36 1.30
C ARG A 18 -12.97 34.10 2.38
N GLY A 19 -12.73 32.85 2.74
CA GLY A 19 -11.66 32.42 3.66
C GLY A 19 -10.47 31.80 2.92
N ASP A 20 -9.38 31.57 3.64
CA ASP A 20 -8.37 30.62 3.18
C ASP A 20 -8.94 29.19 3.21
N PRO A 21 -8.54 28.31 2.29
CA PRO A 21 -9.03 26.95 2.26
C PRO A 21 -8.71 26.21 3.56
N ASP A 22 -9.68 25.48 4.10
CA ASP A 22 -9.48 24.65 5.29
C ASP A 22 -8.59 23.45 4.96
N LEU A 23 -7.33 23.54 5.37
CA LEU A 23 -6.32 22.52 5.14
C LEU A 23 -6.67 21.19 5.83
N ASP A 24 -7.34 21.23 6.99
CA ASP A 24 -7.73 20.02 7.72
C ASP A 24 -8.81 19.23 6.97
N SER A 25 -9.78 19.94 6.38
CA SER A 25 -10.81 19.33 5.55
C SER A 25 -10.24 18.80 4.24
N ILE A 26 -9.28 19.51 3.63
CA ILE A 26 -8.60 19.07 2.41
C ILE A 26 -7.81 17.78 2.65
N GLU A 27 -7.08 17.69 3.77
CA GLU A 27 -6.33 16.48 4.12
C GLU A 27 -7.27 15.26 4.25
N LYS A 28 -8.43 15.44 4.88
CA LYS A 28 -9.43 14.36 5.05
C LYS A 28 -10.02 13.89 3.72
N ILE A 29 -10.22 14.78 2.75
CA ILE A 29 -10.70 14.40 1.41
C ILE A 29 -9.67 13.51 0.70
N GLY A 30 -8.39 13.86 0.77
CA GLY A 30 -7.29 13.07 0.17
C GLY A 30 -7.14 11.65 0.74
N LYS A 31 -7.58 11.44 1.99
CA LYS A 31 -7.53 10.13 2.67
C LYS A 31 -8.68 9.19 2.28
N MET A 32 -9.76 9.66 1.65
CA MET A 32 -10.89 8.79 1.25
C MET A 32 -10.56 7.84 0.08
N GLY A 33 -9.51 8.12 -0.71
CA GLY A 33 -9.06 7.28 -1.82
C GLY A 33 -7.80 6.46 -1.53
N GLN A 34 -7.16 6.67 -0.37
CA GLN A 34 -6.03 5.86 0.03
C GLN A 34 -6.55 4.64 0.80
N TYR A 35 -6.16 3.45 0.33
CA TYR A 35 -6.22 2.23 1.13
C TYR A 35 -5.80 2.59 2.56
N GLN A 36 -6.63 2.28 3.56
CA GLN A 36 -6.29 2.42 4.97
C GLN A 36 -4.89 1.82 5.19
N VAL A 37 -3.90 2.70 5.28
CA VAL A 37 -2.63 2.42 5.90
C VAL A 37 -2.85 2.93 7.31
N ASP A 38 -2.91 2.01 8.27
CA ASP A 38 -3.06 2.36 9.68
C ASP A 38 -2.10 3.51 10.03
N ASP A 39 -2.65 4.62 10.55
CA ASP A 39 -2.08 5.98 10.67
C ASP A 39 -0.80 6.07 11.55
N GLU A 40 -0.19 4.97 11.97
CA GLU A 40 1.02 4.96 12.79
C GLU A 40 2.34 5.10 12.00
N GLN A 41 2.33 5.22 10.66
CA GLN A 41 3.57 5.09 9.86
C GLN A 41 3.83 6.17 8.79
N LEU A 42 3.25 7.35 8.90
CA LEU A 42 3.55 8.47 7.97
C LEU A 42 4.14 9.72 8.65
N ASN A 43 4.74 9.55 9.82
CA ASN A 43 5.74 10.47 10.34
C ASN A 43 7.11 9.84 10.11
N GLU A 44 7.80 10.23 9.04
CA GLU A 44 9.27 10.38 9.00
C GLU A 44 9.67 10.87 7.59
N SER A 45 9.28 12.11 7.27
CA SER A 45 10.14 12.94 6.41
C SER A 45 11.26 13.48 7.30
N GLY A 46 12.26 12.65 7.57
CA GLY A 46 13.39 12.99 8.42
C GLY A 46 14.59 12.12 8.09
N CYS A 47 15.51 12.65 7.30
CA CYS A 47 16.86 12.12 7.23
C CYS A 47 17.51 12.23 8.61
N SER A 48 17.55 11.13 9.36
CA SER A 48 18.42 11.00 10.53
C SER A 48 19.12 9.66 10.48
N GLU A 49 20.42 9.72 10.20
CA GLU A 49 21.36 8.62 10.31
C GLU A 49 21.46 8.15 11.77
N GLY A 50 21.55 6.84 11.95
CA GLY A 50 21.95 6.23 13.21
C GLY A 50 20.87 5.40 13.89
N GLN A 51 21.09 4.09 13.91
CA GLN A 51 20.58 3.15 14.92
C GLN A 51 19.12 2.68 14.83
N ARG A 52 18.70 2.12 13.69
CA ARG A 52 17.62 1.10 13.61
C ARG A 52 17.93 0.05 12.54
N GLN A 53 19.01 -0.71 12.74
CA GLN A 53 19.33 -1.85 11.89
C GLN A 53 18.29 -2.96 12.11
N ASP A 54 17.73 -3.45 11.00
CA ASP A 54 17.03 -4.74 10.80
C ASP A 54 15.49 -4.85 10.88
N GLN A 55 14.72 -3.82 11.25
CA GLN A 55 13.24 -3.91 11.22
C GLN A 55 12.55 -3.05 10.14
N ASN A 56 13.33 -2.31 9.37
CA ASN A 56 12.87 -1.40 8.32
C ASN A 56 13.24 -1.91 6.92
N TYR A 57 13.05 -3.20 6.64
CA TYR A 57 12.82 -3.61 5.26
C TYR A 57 11.47 -3.02 4.84
N ASN A 58 11.49 -1.74 4.44
CA ASN A 58 10.51 -1.04 3.63
C ASN A 58 9.17 -1.80 3.59
N ARG A 59 8.33 -1.69 4.63
CA ARG A 59 7.13 -2.54 4.83
C ARG A 59 6.22 -2.62 3.60
N LEU A 60 6.29 -1.60 2.75
CA LEU A 60 5.67 -1.54 1.44
C LEU A 60 6.24 -2.55 0.45
N MET A 61 7.56 -2.76 0.34
CA MET A 61 8.15 -3.64 -0.68
C MET A 61 7.66 -5.10 -0.63
N PRO A 62 7.70 -5.82 0.51
CA PRO A 62 7.20 -7.19 0.56
C PRO A 62 5.70 -7.26 0.24
N ARG A 63 4.91 -6.32 0.78
CA ARG A 63 3.47 -6.27 0.55
C ARG A 63 3.13 -5.96 -0.91
N GLU A 64 3.80 -4.99 -1.52
CA GLU A 64 3.60 -4.63 -2.93
C GLU A 64 4.06 -5.75 -3.87
N PHE A 65 5.13 -6.46 -3.52
CA PHE A 65 5.53 -7.67 -4.25
C PHE A 65 4.44 -8.74 -4.19
N LEU A 66 3.91 -9.05 -2.99
CA LEU A 66 2.85 -10.03 -2.82
C LEU A 66 1.59 -9.67 -3.62
N LYS A 67 1.21 -8.38 -3.69
CA LYS A 67 0.07 -7.92 -4.51
C LYS A 67 0.22 -8.21 -6.00
N ARG A 68 1.44 -8.42 -6.51
CA ARG A 68 1.69 -8.77 -7.92
C ARG A 68 1.54 -10.26 -8.20
N ILE A 69 1.42 -11.10 -7.17
CA ILE A 69 1.28 -12.55 -7.32
C ILE A 69 -0.18 -12.91 -7.64
N PRO A 70 -0.45 -13.66 -8.73
CA PRO A 70 -1.79 -14.14 -9.02
C PRO A 70 -2.40 -14.94 -7.87
N GLY A 71 -3.65 -14.62 -7.52
CA GLY A 71 -4.36 -15.23 -6.38
C GLY A 71 -4.14 -14.51 -5.05
N VAL A 72 -3.14 -13.64 -4.91
CA VAL A 72 -3.02 -12.77 -3.75
C VAL A 72 -3.99 -11.59 -3.87
N ASN A 73 -4.68 -11.26 -2.78
CA ASN A 73 -5.66 -10.18 -2.72
C ASN A 73 -5.65 -9.50 -1.35
N SER A 74 -6.39 -8.40 -1.21
CA SER A 74 -6.46 -7.63 0.03
C SER A 74 -6.93 -8.44 1.24
N HIS A 75 -7.69 -9.52 1.04
CA HIS A 75 -8.20 -10.36 2.12
C HIS A 75 -7.18 -11.38 2.61
N ASN A 76 -6.37 -11.96 1.72
CA ASN A 76 -5.42 -13.02 2.07
C ASN A 76 -3.99 -12.51 2.29
N ILE A 77 -3.64 -11.31 1.82
CA ILE A 77 -2.27 -10.78 1.92
C ILE A 77 -1.78 -10.66 3.37
N GLN A 78 -2.63 -10.19 4.28
CA GLN A 78 -2.27 -10.09 5.70
C GLN A 78 -2.10 -11.47 6.35
N LYS A 79 -2.91 -12.45 5.94
CA LYS A 79 -2.79 -13.83 6.41
C LYS A 79 -1.47 -14.45 5.98
N ILE A 80 -1.03 -14.18 4.75
CA ILE A 80 0.28 -14.60 4.25
C ILE A 80 1.39 -13.95 5.08
N MET A 81 1.39 -12.62 5.20
CA MET A 81 2.44 -11.88 5.94
C MET A 81 2.50 -12.27 7.43
N ALA A 82 1.39 -12.65 8.04
CA ALA A 82 1.35 -13.15 9.41
C ALA A 82 1.88 -14.59 9.54
N ARG A 83 1.80 -15.39 8.47
CA ARG A 83 2.14 -16.82 8.51
C ARG A 83 3.59 -17.12 8.13
N VAL A 84 4.18 -16.33 7.24
CA VAL A 84 5.55 -16.53 6.74
C VAL A 84 6.43 -15.33 7.02
N LYS A 85 7.70 -15.57 7.36
CA LYS A 85 8.65 -14.49 7.67
C LYS A 85 9.23 -13.82 6.43
N ASN A 86 9.30 -14.56 5.32
CA ASN A 86 9.92 -14.10 4.09
C ASN A 86 9.41 -14.89 2.87
N VAL A 87 9.85 -14.48 1.67
CA VAL A 87 9.44 -15.11 0.41
C VAL A 87 9.95 -16.55 0.28
N VAL A 88 11.10 -16.88 0.87
CA VAL A 88 11.66 -18.25 0.83
C VAL A 88 10.73 -19.23 1.55
N GLU A 89 10.19 -18.84 2.70
CA GLU A 89 9.18 -19.64 3.40
C GLU A 89 7.90 -19.77 2.57
N LEU A 90 7.44 -18.69 1.93
CA LEU A 90 6.25 -18.71 1.08
C LEU A 90 6.34 -19.72 -0.07
N VAL A 91 7.47 -19.72 -0.80
CA VAL A 91 7.67 -20.65 -1.93
C VAL A 91 7.87 -22.09 -1.50
N SER A 92 8.25 -22.31 -0.24
CA SER A 92 8.47 -23.64 0.32
C SER A 92 7.17 -24.30 0.82
N LEU A 93 6.06 -23.56 0.87
CA LEU A 93 4.77 -24.11 1.28
C LEU A 93 4.20 -25.05 0.21
N SER A 94 3.64 -26.17 0.68
CA SER A 94 2.84 -27.05 -0.18
C SER A 94 1.48 -26.43 -0.51
N GLU A 95 0.85 -26.86 -1.61
CA GLU A 95 -0.47 -26.38 -2.01
C GLU A 95 -1.56 -26.54 -0.92
N PRO A 96 -1.63 -27.66 -0.17
CA PRO A 96 -2.56 -27.78 0.96
C PRO A 96 -2.32 -26.74 2.05
N GLN A 97 -1.06 -26.46 2.39
CA GLN A 97 -0.72 -25.43 3.40
C GLN A 97 -1.09 -24.03 2.91
N LEU A 98 -0.88 -23.72 1.62
CA LEU A 98 -1.35 -22.47 1.03
C LEU A 98 -2.87 -22.37 1.10
N LYS A 99 -3.58 -23.46 0.84
CA LYS A 99 -5.06 -23.53 0.91
C LYS A 99 -5.60 -23.23 2.30
N GLU A 100 -4.90 -23.63 3.36
CA GLU A 100 -5.26 -23.27 4.74
C GLU A 100 -5.13 -21.75 5.01
N ILE A 101 -4.18 -21.08 4.35
CA ILE A 101 -3.89 -19.66 4.57
C ILE A 101 -4.81 -18.77 3.71
N VAL A 102 -4.89 -19.07 2.41
CA VAL A 102 -5.50 -18.18 1.41
C VAL A 102 -6.84 -18.70 0.86
N GLY A 103 -7.18 -19.96 1.12
CA GLY A 103 -8.41 -20.61 0.68
C GLY A 103 -8.30 -21.41 -0.61
N ALA A 104 -9.33 -22.23 -0.87
CA ALA A 104 -9.38 -23.20 -1.96
C ALA A 104 -9.27 -22.60 -3.37
N ARG A 105 -9.80 -21.39 -3.56
CA ARG A 105 -9.85 -20.72 -4.87
C ARG A 105 -8.51 -20.09 -5.24
N ASP A 106 -7.82 -19.52 -4.25
CA ASP A 106 -6.67 -18.65 -4.48
C ASP A 106 -5.34 -19.47 -4.43
N ALA A 107 -5.29 -20.53 -3.62
CA ALA A 107 -4.08 -21.33 -3.42
C ALA A 107 -3.51 -21.97 -4.71
N PRO A 108 -4.31 -22.57 -5.60
CA PRO A 108 -3.78 -23.16 -6.83
C PRO A 108 -3.10 -22.14 -7.74
N GLN A 109 -3.59 -20.89 -7.77
CA GLN A 109 -3.00 -19.82 -8.59
C GLN A 109 -1.63 -19.42 -8.07
N ILE A 110 -1.53 -19.20 -6.75
CA ILE A 110 -0.29 -18.85 -6.06
C ILE A 110 0.73 -19.98 -6.23
N PHE A 111 0.33 -21.22 -5.92
CA PHE A 111 1.21 -22.38 -5.98
C PHE A 111 1.76 -22.61 -7.40
N LYS A 112 0.87 -22.56 -8.40
CA LYS A 112 1.26 -22.69 -9.80
C LYS A 112 2.23 -21.59 -10.21
N PHE A 113 1.96 -20.33 -9.88
CA PHE A 113 2.83 -19.22 -10.25
C PHE A 113 4.24 -19.38 -9.67
N LEU A 114 4.35 -19.72 -8.38
CA LEU A 114 5.64 -19.84 -7.69
C LEU A 114 6.46 -21.06 -8.14
N ASN A 115 5.80 -22.13 -8.61
CA ASN A 115 6.46 -23.38 -9.00
C ASN A 115 6.57 -23.58 -10.53
N THR A 116 6.04 -22.65 -11.34
CA THR A 116 6.18 -22.72 -12.80
C THR A 116 7.61 -22.34 -13.19
N ARG A 117 8.32 -23.25 -13.85
CA ARG A 117 9.65 -22.96 -14.39
C ARG A 117 9.53 -22.05 -15.62
N VAL A 118 10.30 -20.96 -15.62
CA VAL A 118 10.48 -20.14 -16.81
C VAL A 118 11.42 -20.89 -17.75
N LYS A 119 10.99 -21.08 -19.00
CA LYS A 119 11.91 -21.49 -20.06
C LYS A 119 12.64 -20.23 -20.49
N LEU A 120 13.92 -20.16 -20.13
CA LEU A 120 14.84 -19.13 -20.58
C LEU A 120 15.43 -19.52 -21.92
#